data_AF-A0A0P1BAT7-F1
#
_entry.id   AF-A0A0P1BAT7-F1
#
_cell.length_a   1.000
_cell.length_b   1.000
_cell.length_c   1.000
_cell.angle_alpha   90.00
_cell.angle_beta   90.00
_cell.angle_gamma   90.00
#
_symmetry.space_group_name_H-M   'P 1'
#
loop_
_entity.id
_entity.type
_entity.pdbx_description
1 polymer ?
#
loop_
_entity_poly.entity_id
_entity_poly.type
_entity_poly.pdbx_seq_one_letter_code
_entity_poly.pdbx_strand_id
1 'polypeptide(L)'
;MVKISVGAMGRNPMGVTPNFDFAQFLRVCKKHNVRAIDTARVYPQNEELLTRAIKANGWEKDFDISTKSFGPLASGVLVKPIDDLVGPVKANSRMEALPFIQGLYLNDDIVKAVRHLETTCQKLGISKQNATLRYMLHHSGLSEDDSIILGASSPEQLESNLAACEGGTLDREALKAFETLWDQVKGRKPKYHT
;
A
#
# COMPACT_ATOMS: atom_id res chain seq x y z
N MET A 1 11.71 -6.43 23.37
CA MET A 1 10.40 -5.80 23.63
C MET A 1 9.39 -6.42 22.67
N VAL A 2 8.18 -6.75 23.11
CA VAL A 2 7.15 -7.34 22.23
C VAL A 2 6.56 -6.25 21.35
N LYS A 3 6.59 -6.46 20.02
CA LYS A 3 5.90 -5.64 19.02
C LYS A 3 4.62 -6.36 18.61
N ILE A 4 3.50 -5.65 18.56
CA ILE A 4 2.22 -6.23 18.14
C ILE A 4 1.78 -5.61 16.82
N SER A 5 1.27 -6.43 15.90
CA SER A 5 0.57 -5.96 14.71
C SER A 5 -0.94 -6.05 14.95
N VAL A 6 -1.64 -4.97 14.70
CA VAL A 6 -3.04 -4.76 15.06
C VAL A 6 -3.84 -4.50 13.80
N GLY A 7 -4.63 -5.51 13.46
CA GLY A 7 -5.71 -5.45 12.50
C GLY A 7 -7.03 -5.80 13.16
N ALA A 8 -8.12 -5.23 12.69
CA ALA A 8 -9.46 -5.59 13.17
C ALA A 8 -9.97 -6.94 12.62
N MET A 9 -9.05 -7.78 12.09
CA MET A 9 -9.31 -9.05 11.41
C MET A 9 -10.14 -10.04 12.23
N GLY A 10 -10.00 -10.04 13.57
CA GLY A 10 -10.76 -10.95 14.44
C GLY A 10 -12.27 -10.73 14.42
N ARG A 11 -12.74 -9.61 13.85
CA ARG A 11 -14.17 -9.32 13.65
C ARG A 11 -14.53 -9.07 12.18
N ASN A 12 -13.61 -8.55 11.37
CA ASN A 12 -13.83 -8.36 9.94
C ASN A 12 -12.49 -8.48 9.17
N PRO A 13 -12.25 -9.58 8.44
CA PRO A 13 -10.99 -9.79 7.72
C PRO A 13 -10.81 -8.85 6.52
N MET A 14 -11.85 -8.13 6.11
CA MET A 14 -11.87 -7.36 4.86
C MET A 14 -12.28 -5.90 5.05
N GLY A 15 -12.39 -5.39 6.29
CA GLY A 15 -12.87 -4.03 6.51
C GLY A 15 -12.57 -3.43 7.87
N VAL A 16 -12.97 -2.15 8.00
CA VAL A 16 -13.03 -1.46 9.29
C VAL A 16 -14.02 -2.22 10.16
N THR A 17 -13.70 -2.43 11.44
CA THR A 17 -14.72 -2.86 12.41
C THR A 17 -15.35 -1.60 13.00
N PRO A 18 -16.57 -1.22 12.60
CA PRO A 18 -17.26 -0.11 13.24
C PRO A 18 -17.41 -0.44 14.72
N ASN A 19 -17.11 0.52 15.60
CA ASN A 19 -17.21 0.38 17.07
C ASN A 19 -16.15 -0.51 17.72
N PHE A 20 -14.97 -0.70 17.13
CA PHE A 20 -13.84 -1.27 17.87
C PHE A 20 -13.35 -0.28 18.95
N ASP A 21 -13.36 -0.69 20.22
CA ASP A 21 -12.86 0.14 21.33
C ASP A 21 -11.32 0.09 21.36
N PHE A 22 -10.71 0.98 20.59
CA PHE A 22 -9.27 1.17 20.57
C PHE A 22 -8.70 1.58 21.94
N ALA A 23 -9.45 2.29 22.78
CA ALA A 23 -8.96 2.67 24.10
C ALA A 23 -8.85 1.46 25.04
N GLN A 24 -9.83 0.55 25.03
CA GLN A 24 -9.76 -0.70 25.77
C GLN A 24 -8.61 -1.58 25.27
N PHE A 25 -8.44 -1.69 23.96
CA PHE A 25 -7.33 -2.40 23.35
C PHE A 25 -5.97 -1.85 23.83
N LEU A 26 -5.78 -0.54 23.75
CA LEU A 26 -4.56 0.15 24.19
C LEU A 26 -4.31 -0.05 25.70
N ARG A 27 -5.35 -0.02 26.55
CA ARG A 27 -5.21 -0.32 27.98
C ARG A 27 -4.62 -1.70 28.25
N VAL A 28 -5.04 -2.71 27.49
CA VAL A 28 -4.47 -4.07 27.58
C VAL A 28 -3.00 -4.05 27.16
N CYS A 29 -2.66 -3.33 26.08
CA CYS A 29 -1.27 -3.19 25.64
C CYS A 29 -0.39 -2.57 26.73
N LYS A 30 -0.83 -1.46 27.36
CA LYS A 30 -0.10 -0.84 28.48
C LYS A 30 0.09 -1.79 29.64
N LYS A 31 -0.96 -2.52 30.04
CA LYS A 31 -0.90 -3.52 31.14
C LYS A 31 0.20 -4.56 30.91
N HIS A 32 0.48 -4.89 29.66
CA HIS A 32 1.51 -5.85 29.26
C HIS A 32 2.82 -5.19 28.78
N ASN A 33 3.02 -3.90 29.04
CA ASN A 33 4.19 -3.12 28.63
C ASN A 33 4.47 -3.16 27.11
N VAL A 34 3.41 -3.25 26.31
CA VAL A 34 3.51 -3.17 24.85
C VAL A 34 3.35 -1.72 24.43
N ARG A 35 4.41 -1.19 23.79
CA ARG A 35 4.49 0.20 23.31
C ARG A 35 4.43 0.30 21.79
N ALA A 36 5.12 -0.61 21.10
CA ALA A 36 5.20 -0.60 19.64
C ALA A 36 4.00 -1.33 19.01
N ILE A 37 3.21 -0.56 18.25
CA ILE A 37 1.98 -1.02 17.58
C ILE A 37 2.13 -0.84 16.07
N ASP A 38 2.11 -1.95 15.34
CA ASP A 38 2.00 -1.93 13.89
C ASP A 38 0.53 -1.96 13.48
N THR A 39 0.17 -1.22 12.43
CA THR A 39 -1.08 -1.40 11.70
C THR A 39 -0.80 -1.58 10.21
N ALA A 40 -1.83 -1.72 9.39
CA ALA A 40 -1.67 -1.89 7.95
C ALA A 40 -2.72 -1.11 7.17
N ARG A 41 -2.34 -0.51 6.03
CA ARG A 41 -3.28 0.29 5.20
C ARG A 41 -4.43 -0.52 4.62
N VAL A 42 -4.31 -1.85 4.60
CA VAL A 42 -5.42 -2.74 4.26
C VAL A 42 -6.57 -2.64 5.27
N TYR A 43 -6.33 -2.05 6.46
CA TYR A 43 -7.36 -1.69 7.44
C TYR A 43 -7.66 -0.19 7.34
N PRO A 44 -8.71 0.21 6.60
CA PRO A 44 -9.01 1.62 6.41
C PRO A 44 -9.26 2.31 7.77
N GLN A 45 -8.76 3.54 7.92
CA GLN A 45 -8.99 4.39 9.11
C GLN A 45 -8.46 3.83 10.45
N ASN A 46 -7.86 2.65 10.51
CA ASN A 46 -7.39 2.07 11.79
C ASN A 46 -6.34 2.95 12.46
N GLU A 47 -5.33 3.41 11.72
CA GLU A 47 -4.29 4.30 12.25
C GLU A 47 -4.88 5.61 12.78
N GLU A 48 -5.83 6.20 12.05
CA GLU A 48 -6.52 7.42 12.44
C GLU A 48 -7.31 7.22 13.74
N LEU A 49 -8.08 6.13 13.83
CA LEU A 49 -8.88 5.79 15.00
C LEU A 49 -8.01 5.44 16.22
N LEU A 50 -6.91 4.71 16.03
CA LEU A 50 -5.89 4.44 17.05
C LEU A 50 -5.28 5.75 17.56
N THR A 51 -4.82 6.60 16.64
CA THR A 51 -4.20 7.89 16.97
C THR A 51 -5.19 8.80 17.72
N ARG A 52 -6.46 8.80 17.30
CA ARG A 52 -7.53 9.54 18.00
C ARG A 52 -7.74 9.00 19.41
N ALA A 53 -7.76 7.68 19.61
CA ALA A 53 -7.91 7.09 20.93
C ALA A 53 -6.71 7.41 21.84
N ILE A 54 -5.49 7.39 21.31
CA ILE A 54 -4.26 7.77 22.04
C ILE A 54 -4.35 9.22 22.52
N LYS A 55 -4.64 10.16 21.60
CA LYS A 55 -4.75 11.59 21.92
C LYS A 55 -5.86 11.87 22.93
N ALA A 56 -7.01 11.23 22.77
CA ALA A 56 -8.14 11.40 23.69
C ALA A 56 -7.85 10.94 25.13
N ASN A 57 -6.83 10.09 25.34
CA ASN A 57 -6.44 9.58 26.64
C ASN A 57 -5.07 10.11 27.14
N GLY A 58 -4.41 11.00 26.39
CA GLY A 58 -3.10 11.55 26.75
C GLY A 58 -1.97 10.52 26.74
N TRP A 59 -2.00 9.56 25.81
CA TRP A 59 -1.06 8.43 25.74
C TRP A 59 0.01 8.57 24.64
N GLU A 60 0.26 9.77 24.14
CA GLU A 60 1.16 10.03 23.01
C GLU A 60 2.60 9.58 23.29
N LYS A 61 3.01 9.54 24.57
CA LYS A 61 4.33 9.06 25.00
C LYS A 61 4.36 7.59 25.36
N ASP A 62 3.23 6.88 25.31
CA ASP A 62 3.12 5.49 25.70
C ASP A 62 3.20 4.53 24.52
N PHE A 63 2.92 5.01 23.31
CA PHE A 63 2.79 4.18 22.12
C PHE A 63 3.53 4.77 20.93
N ASP A 64 4.17 3.88 20.19
CA ASP A 64 4.81 4.16 18.92
C ASP A 64 3.99 3.42 17.85
N ILE A 65 3.36 4.15 16.93
CA ILE A 65 2.55 3.56 15.85
C ILE A 65 3.36 3.56 14.57
N SER A 66 3.36 2.43 13.87
CA SER A 66 3.81 2.41 12.46
C SER A 66 2.85 1.66 11.56
N THR A 67 2.69 2.13 10.33
CA THR A 67 1.77 1.56 9.35
C THR A 67 2.49 0.82 8.25
N LYS A 68 1.98 -0.37 7.92
CA LYS A 68 2.48 -1.23 6.87
C LYS A 68 1.59 -1.09 5.63
N SER A 69 2.10 -0.45 4.58
CA SER A 69 1.40 -0.32 3.31
C SER A 69 1.53 -1.61 2.49
N PHE A 70 0.41 -2.29 2.26
CA PHE A 70 0.37 -3.48 1.42
C PHE A 70 0.25 -3.12 -0.07
N GLY A 71 0.74 -4.02 -0.93
CA GLY A 71 0.47 -4.00 -2.36
C GLY A 71 0.97 -2.77 -3.12
N PRO A 72 2.18 -2.25 -2.86
CA PRO A 72 2.68 -1.01 -3.48
C PRO A 72 2.72 -1.07 -5.02
N LEU A 73 2.80 -2.28 -5.59
CA LEU A 73 2.89 -2.51 -7.03
C LEU A 73 1.55 -2.92 -7.68
N ALA A 74 0.43 -2.80 -6.96
CA ALA A 74 -0.91 -3.16 -7.43
C ALA A 74 -0.95 -4.56 -8.09
N SER A 75 -0.40 -5.56 -7.39
CA SER A 75 -0.29 -6.94 -7.87
C SER A 75 0.49 -7.14 -9.19
N GLY A 76 1.33 -6.18 -9.59
CA GLY A 76 2.14 -6.22 -10.80
C GLY A 76 1.61 -5.34 -11.95
N VAL A 77 0.47 -4.66 -11.74
CA VAL A 77 -0.08 -3.69 -12.72
C VAL A 77 0.85 -2.50 -12.91
N LEU A 78 1.51 -2.05 -11.84
CA LEU A 78 2.50 -0.97 -11.90
C LEU A 78 3.92 -1.47 -12.27
N VAL A 79 4.03 -2.67 -12.82
CA VAL A 79 5.32 -3.28 -13.21
C VAL A 79 5.28 -3.67 -14.68
N LYS A 80 4.35 -4.56 -15.03
CA LYS A 80 4.24 -5.14 -16.37
C LYS A 80 3.70 -4.11 -17.37
N PRO A 81 3.98 -4.25 -18.67
CA PRO A 81 3.31 -3.45 -19.69
C PRO A 81 1.79 -3.56 -19.52
N ILE A 82 1.06 -2.45 -19.57
CA ILE A 82 -0.40 -2.51 -19.34
C ILE A 82 -1.12 -3.32 -20.41
N ASP A 83 -0.60 -3.33 -21.64
CA ASP A 83 -1.13 -4.09 -22.77
C ASP A 83 -1.04 -5.61 -22.56
N ASP A 84 -0.01 -6.07 -21.84
CA ASP A 84 0.16 -7.47 -21.46
C ASP A 84 -0.88 -7.94 -20.44
N LEU A 85 -1.58 -7.01 -19.78
CA LEU A 85 -2.52 -7.28 -18.69
C LEU A 85 -3.98 -7.18 -19.12
N VAL A 86 -4.29 -6.31 -20.08
CA VAL A 86 -5.65 -6.18 -20.65
C VAL A 86 -5.94 -7.26 -21.70
N GLY A 87 -4.91 -7.95 -22.19
CA GLY A 87 -5.05 -9.09 -23.08
C GLY A 87 -5.42 -10.40 -22.37
N PRO A 88 -5.30 -11.55 -23.06
CA PRO A 88 -5.57 -12.86 -22.47
C PRO A 88 -4.74 -13.11 -21.21
N VAL A 89 -5.38 -13.64 -20.17
CA VAL A 89 -4.71 -13.99 -18.91
C VAL A 89 -3.63 -15.05 -19.18
N LYS A 90 -2.38 -14.73 -18.82
CA LYS A 90 -1.24 -15.65 -18.98
C LYS A 90 -1.34 -16.80 -17.96
N ALA A 91 -1.07 -18.03 -18.40
CA ALA A 91 -0.99 -19.20 -17.53
C ALA A 91 0.12 -19.06 -16.48
N ASN A 92 -0.09 -19.66 -15.31
CA ASN A 92 0.78 -19.59 -14.12
C ASN A 92 1.02 -18.14 -13.63
N SER A 93 0.10 -17.22 -13.93
CA SER A 93 0.20 -15.83 -13.50
C SER A 93 -0.62 -15.57 -12.24
N ARG A 94 -0.24 -14.53 -11.49
CA ARG A 94 -1.03 -14.06 -10.34
C ARG A 94 -2.47 -13.70 -10.71
N MET A 95 -2.72 -13.22 -11.93
CA MET A 95 -4.06 -12.85 -12.39
C MET A 95 -4.93 -14.07 -12.70
N GLU A 96 -4.33 -15.19 -13.08
CA GLU A 96 -5.03 -16.48 -13.18
C GLU A 96 -5.36 -17.02 -11.78
N ALA A 97 -4.37 -17.02 -10.87
CA ALA A 97 -4.55 -17.51 -9.51
C ALA A 97 -5.52 -16.65 -8.67
N LEU A 98 -5.63 -15.36 -8.96
CA LEU A 98 -6.46 -14.40 -8.23
C LEU A 98 -7.27 -13.53 -9.23
N PRO A 99 -8.34 -14.08 -9.84
CA PRO A 99 -9.07 -13.40 -10.92
C PRO A 99 -9.66 -12.03 -10.52
N PHE A 100 -9.99 -11.85 -9.24
CA PHE A 100 -10.52 -10.59 -8.73
C PHE A 100 -9.58 -9.39 -8.94
N ILE A 101 -8.26 -9.62 -9.07
CA ILE A 101 -7.27 -8.57 -9.33
C ILE A 101 -7.61 -7.77 -10.59
N GLN A 102 -8.14 -8.44 -11.62
CA GLN A 102 -8.55 -7.77 -12.86
C GLN A 102 -9.68 -6.78 -12.58
N GLY A 103 -10.69 -7.18 -11.81
CA GLY A 103 -11.79 -6.29 -11.41
C GLY A 103 -11.33 -5.11 -10.55
N LEU A 104 -10.27 -5.29 -9.75
CA LEU A 104 -9.72 -4.20 -8.91
C LEU A 104 -8.93 -3.18 -9.72
N TYR A 105 -8.15 -3.61 -10.74
CA TYR A 105 -7.13 -2.75 -11.36
C TYR A 105 -7.22 -2.58 -12.87
N LEU A 106 -8.01 -3.35 -13.61
CA LEU A 106 -8.03 -3.33 -15.08
C LEU A 106 -9.31 -2.72 -15.67
N ASN A 107 -9.84 -1.68 -15.03
CA ASN A 107 -10.88 -0.85 -15.66
C ASN A 107 -10.27 0.25 -16.53
N ASP A 108 -11.05 0.80 -17.45
CA ASP A 108 -10.59 1.77 -18.46
C ASP A 108 -9.85 2.98 -17.89
N ASP A 109 -10.32 3.53 -16.77
CA ASP A 109 -9.67 4.69 -16.13
C ASP A 109 -8.29 4.32 -15.59
N ILE A 110 -8.18 3.19 -14.87
CA ILE A 110 -6.88 2.74 -14.34
C ILE A 110 -5.95 2.36 -15.49
N VAL A 111 -6.45 1.65 -16.51
CA VAL A 111 -5.66 1.27 -17.69
C VAL A 111 -5.12 2.51 -18.39
N LYS A 112 -5.96 3.53 -18.61
CA LYS A 112 -5.56 4.80 -19.21
C LYS A 112 -4.52 5.55 -18.36
N ALA A 113 -4.74 5.62 -17.05
CA ALA A 113 -3.83 6.27 -16.11
C ALA A 113 -2.45 5.57 -16.08
N VAL A 114 -2.44 4.24 -15.98
CA VAL A 114 -1.22 3.43 -15.97
C VAL A 114 -0.50 3.51 -17.30
N ARG A 115 -1.22 3.57 -18.43
CA ARG A 115 -0.61 3.78 -19.76
C ARG A 115 0.12 5.12 -19.84
N HIS A 116 -0.46 6.20 -19.31
CA HIS A 116 0.20 7.50 -19.25
C HIS A 116 1.47 7.47 -18.38
N LEU A 117 1.41 6.82 -17.22
CA LEU A 117 2.58 6.59 -16.38
C LEU A 117 3.65 5.78 -17.11
N GLU A 118 3.25 4.74 -17.85
CA GLU A 118 4.15 3.89 -18.63
C GLU A 118 4.91 4.69 -19.68
N THR A 119 4.22 5.48 -20.51
CA THR A 119 4.85 6.35 -21.50
C THR A 119 5.84 7.32 -20.86
N THR A 120 5.49 7.89 -19.70
CA THR A 120 6.36 8.82 -18.98
C THR A 120 7.62 8.13 -18.48
N CYS A 121 7.48 6.95 -17.85
CA CYS A 121 8.60 6.16 -17.35
C CYS A 121 9.56 5.75 -18.49
N GLN A 122 9.00 5.29 -19.62
CA GLN A 122 9.79 4.94 -20.81
C GLN A 122 10.60 6.14 -21.33
N LYS A 123 9.98 7.31 -21.42
CA LYS A 123 10.62 8.54 -21.89
C LYS A 123 11.75 8.99 -20.96
N LEU A 124 11.62 8.76 -19.66
CA LEU A 124 12.63 9.06 -18.64
C LEU A 124 13.68 7.96 -18.46
N GLY A 125 13.56 6.83 -19.17
CA GLY A 125 14.49 5.71 -19.05
C GLY A 125 14.44 4.99 -17.69
N ILE A 126 13.33 5.11 -16.95
CA ILE A 126 13.12 4.42 -15.67
C ILE A 126 12.03 3.36 -15.81
N SER A 127 12.14 2.25 -15.09
CA SER A 127 11.07 1.26 -15.07
C SER A 127 9.88 1.76 -14.22
N LYS A 128 8.65 1.36 -14.59
CA LYS A 128 7.46 1.67 -13.77
C LYS A 128 7.61 1.18 -12.33
N GLN A 129 8.16 -0.02 -12.15
CA GLN A 129 8.46 -0.61 -10.84
C GLN A 129 9.38 0.30 -10.02
N ASN A 130 10.49 0.76 -10.60
CA ASN A 130 11.43 1.66 -9.93
C ASN A 130 10.74 2.97 -9.54
N ALA A 131 10.01 3.56 -10.50
CA ALA A 131 9.28 4.80 -10.28
C ALA A 131 8.22 4.66 -9.17
N THR A 132 7.45 3.58 -9.17
CA THR A 132 6.39 3.33 -8.18
C THR A 132 6.95 3.11 -6.79
N LEU A 133 8.01 2.32 -6.62
CA LEU A 133 8.59 2.09 -5.30
C LEU A 133 9.19 3.38 -4.71
N ARG A 134 9.87 4.18 -5.53
CA ARG A 134 10.38 5.50 -5.12
C ARG A 134 9.24 6.48 -4.81
N TYR A 135 8.16 6.46 -5.58
CA TYR A 135 6.96 7.25 -5.25
C TYR A 135 6.40 6.84 -3.89
N MET A 136 6.26 5.54 -3.64
CA MET A 136 5.73 5.04 -2.37
C MET A 136 6.60 5.47 -1.18
N LEU A 137 7.93 5.43 -1.29
CA LEU A 137 8.82 5.74 -0.17
C LEU A 137 9.01 7.24 0.06
N HIS A 138 8.99 8.06 -0.99
CA HIS A 138 9.40 9.47 -0.90
C HIS A 138 8.28 10.48 -1.11
N HIS A 139 7.17 10.08 -1.73
CA HIS A 139 6.12 11.00 -2.20
C HIS A 139 4.71 10.60 -1.78
N SER A 140 4.56 9.43 -1.15
CA SER A 140 3.27 9.01 -0.60
C SER A 140 3.00 9.67 0.74
N GLY A 141 1.80 9.45 1.30
CA GLY A 141 1.47 9.88 2.65
C GLY A 141 2.02 8.96 3.76
N LEU A 142 3.09 8.20 3.51
CA LEU A 142 3.77 7.39 4.52
C LEU A 142 4.75 8.26 5.33
N SER A 143 4.83 8.01 6.62
CA SER A 143 5.81 8.62 7.53
C SER A 143 7.13 7.83 7.56
N GLU A 144 8.15 8.36 8.24
CA GLU A 144 9.47 7.70 8.36
C GLU A 144 9.42 6.37 9.13
N ASP A 145 8.47 6.22 10.05
CA ASP A 145 8.28 4.98 10.82
C ASP A 145 7.47 3.92 10.04
N ASP A 146 6.75 4.36 9.01
CA ASP A 146 5.96 3.48 8.16
C ASP A 146 6.84 2.62 7.26
N SER A 147 6.27 1.53 6.75
CA SER A 147 6.98 0.74 5.75
C SER A 147 6.04 0.14 4.71
N ILE A 148 6.61 -0.28 3.59
CA ILE A 148 5.89 -1.00 2.54
C ILE A 148 6.12 -2.51 2.69
N ILE A 149 5.11 -3.31 2.35
CA ILE A 149 5.23 -4.76 2.23
C ILE A 149 5.56 -5.07 0.78
N LEU A 150 6.80 -5.49 0.53
CA LEU A 150 7.24 -5.93 -0.79
C LEU A 150 6.77 -7.35 -1.08
N GLY A 151 6.32 -7.57 -2.32
CA GLY A 151 6.04 -8.90 -2.85
C GLY A 151 6.94 -9.17 -4.06
N ALA A 152 7.51 -10.38 -4.12
CA ALA A 152 8.30 -10.88 -5.23
C ALA A 152 7.97 -12.35 -5.46
N SER A 153 8.01 -12.82 -6.71
CA SER A 153 7.86 -14.24 -7.06
C SER A 153 9.19 -14.92 -7.42
N SER A 154 10.30 -14.18 -7.40
CA SER A 154 11.66 -14.70 -7.57
C SER A 154 12.68 -13.82 -6.85
N PRO A 155 13.89 -14.33 -6.55
CA PRO A 155 14.97 -13.52 -5.97
C PRO A 155 15.35 -12.30 -6.83
N GLU A 156 15.37 -12.41 -8.15
CA GLU A 156 15.75 -11.32 -9.05
C GLU A 156 14.73 -10.17 -9.00
N GLN A 157 13.44 -10.49 -8.85
CA GLN A 157 12.43 -9.46 -8.60
C GLN A 157 12.62 -8.79 -7.25
N LEU A 158 13.03 -9.54 -6.23
CA LEU A 158 13.32 -8.98 -4.91
C LEU A 158 14.53 -8.04 -4.96
N GLU A 159 15.63 -8.46 -5.59
CA GLU A 159 16.82 -7.63 -5.81
C GLU A 159 16.47 -6.33 -6.55
N SER A 160 15.72 -6.44 -7.65
CA SER A 160 15.25 -5.27 -8.40
C SER A 160 14.35 -4.35 -7.58
N ASN A 161 13.45 -4.92 -6.75
CA ASN A 161 12.63 -4.13 -5.82
C ASN A 161 13.48 -3.41 -4.78
N LEU A 162 14.46 -4.08 -4.18
CA LEU A 162 15.33 -3.49 -3.16
C LEU A 162 16.21 -2.38 -3.74
N ALA A 163 16.81 -2.60 -4.91
CA ALA A 163 17.57 -1.56 -5.62
C ALA A 163 16.71 -0.33 -5.96
N ALA A 164 15.43 -0.54 -6.28
CA ALA A 164 14.50 0.57 -6.47
C ALA A 164 14.20 1.32 -5.16
N CYS A 165 14.08 0.61 -4.04
CA CYS A 165 13.85 1.22 -2.72
C CYS A 165 15.04 2.06 -2.23
N GLU A 166 16.26 1.73 -2.63
CA GLU A 166 17.48 2.52 -2.35
C GLU A 166 17.54 3.81 -3.17
N GLY A 167 16.74 3.94 -4.23
CA GLY A 167 16.66 5.14 -5.04
C GLY A 167 16.04 6.32 -4.29
N GLY A 168 16.55 7.53 -4.54
CA GLY A 168 16.03 8.76 -3.93
C GLY A 168 14.74 9.29 -4.55
N THR A 169 14.40 10.55 -4.28
CA THR A 169 13.20 11.22 -4.81
C THR A 169 13.11 11.15 -6.33
N LEU A 170 11.90 10.94 -6.87
CA LEU A 170 11.61 11.12 -8.29
C LEU A 170 11.82 12.57 -8.78
N ASP A 171 12.13 12.71 -10.06
CA ASP A 171 12.09 14.01 -10.74
C ASP A 171 10.64 14.53 -10.88
N ARG A 172 10.50 15.80 -11.30
CA ARG A 172 9.19 16.46 -11.39
C ARG A 172 8.27 15.85 -12.45
N GLU A 173 8.82 15.34 -13.56
CA GLU A 173 8.01 14.77 -14.65
C GLU A 173 7.40 13.43 -14.22
N ALA A 174 8.22 12.55 -13.61
CA ALA A 174 7.75 11.29 -13.03
C ALA A 174 6.75 11.52 -11.89
N LEU A 175 7.03 12.46 -10.98
CA LEU A 175 6.13 12.78 -9.87
C LEU A 175 4.76 13.26 -10.39
N LYS A 176 4.74 14.15 -11.39
CA LYS A 176 3.50 14.67 -11.98
C LYS A 176 2.66 13.56 -12.64
N ALA A 177 3.30 12.54 -13.21
CA ALA A 177 2.57 11.39 -13.75
C ALA A 177 1.84 10.60 -12.65
N PHE A 178 2.44 10.45 -11.46
CA PHE A 178 1.75 9.86 -10.32
C PHE A 178 0.66 10.75 -9.73
N GLU A 179 0.87 12.07 -9.63
CA GLU A 179 -0.18 13.03 -9.23
C GLU A 179 -1.40 12.91 -10.16
N THR A 180 -1.16 12.88 -11.47
CA THR A 180 -2.19 12.70 -12.50
C THR A 180 -2.90 11.35 -12.38
N LEU A 181 -2.13 10.27 -12.17
CA LEU A 181 -2.69 8.93 -11.94
C LEU A 181 -3.60 8.95 -10.71
N TRP A 182 -3.13 9.51 -9.59
CA TRP A 182 -3.90 9.59 -8.35
C TRP A 182 -5.20 10.38 -8.53
N ASP A 183 -5.15 11.53 -9.20
CA ASP A 183 -6.34 12.35 -9.45
C ASP A 183 -7.41 11.62 -10.26
N GLN A 184 -7.01 10.76 -11.20
CA GLN A 184 -7.93 9.95 -11.99
C GLN A 184 -8.57 8.81 -11.19
N VAL A 185 -7.87 8.26 -10.17
CA VAL A 185 -8.31 7.04 -9.49
C VAL A 185 -8.74 7.22 -8.03
N LYS A 186 -8.44 8.35 -7.37
CA LYS A 186 -8.69 8.56 -5.92
C LYS A 186 -10.14 8.41 -5.47
N GLY A 187 -11.10 8.63 -6.36
CA GLY A 187 -12.53 8.43 -6.09
C GLY A 187 -12.98 6.96 -6.17
N ARG A 188 -12.13 6.08 -6.72
CA ARG A 188 -12.41 4.66 -6.89
C ARG A 188 -11.86 3.90 -5.68
N LYS A 189 -12.75 3.43 -4.82
CA LYS A 189 -12.38 2.49 -3.76
C LYS A 189 -12.36 1.08 -4.36
N PRO A 190 -11.23 0.34 -4.29
CA PRO A 190 -11.25 -1.08 -4.60
C PRO A 190 -12.30 -1.74 -3.71
N LYS A 191 -13.34 -2.33 -4.30
CA LYS A 191 -14.29 -3.15 -3.55
C LYS A 191 -13.61 -4.48 -3.28
N TYR A 192 -12.90 -4.56 -2.17
CA TYR A 192 -12.60 -5.86 -1.59
C TYR A 192 -13.95 -6.51 -1.27
N HIS A 193 -14.25 -7.64 -1.91
CA HIS A 193 -15.55 -8.29 -1.78
C HIS A 193 -15.87 -8.54 -0.29
N THR A 194 -17.05 -8.07 0.12
CA THR A 194 -17.72 -8.39 1.39
C THR A 194 -18.25 -9.81 1.37
#